data_AF-A0A6J1Q729-F1
#
_entry.id   AF-A0A6J1Q729-F1
#
_cell.length_a   1.000
_cell.length_b   1.000
_cell.length_c   1.000
_cell.angle_alpha   90.00
_cell.angle_beta   90.00
_cell.angle_gamma   90.00
#
_symmetry.space_group_name_H-M   'P 1'
#
loop_
_entity.id
_entity.type
_entity.pdbx_description
1 polymer ?
#
loop_
_entity_poly.entity_id
_entity_poly.type
_entity_poly.pdbx_seq_one_letter_code
_entity_poly.pdbx_strand_id
1 'polypeptide(L)'
;MSVAEFLKGLPSHDENNFANFHTDNGNRTCVKRPSVYLPTKDYPSEQIIVTEKTTILLRYLHHQWDKKVKSTWNTYVYTAAKCKDAMRRTGIQVSVYIKRRNVTNRKIIIKIYM
;
A
#
# COMPACT_ATOMS: atom_id res chain seq x y z
N MET A 1 -41.43 -2.73 24.95
CA MET A 1 -40.40 -3.79 24.87
C MET A 1 -39.70 -3.86 26.21
N SER A 2 -39.49 -5.07 26.72
CA SER A 2 -38.77 -5.27 27.99
C SER A 2 -37.27 -5.39 27.75
N VAL A 3 -36.45 -5.13 28.76
CA VAL A 3 -34.98 -5.32 28.69
C VAL A 3 -34.61 -6.77 28.35
N ALA A 4 -35.39 -7.74 28.84
CA ALA A 4 -35.19 -9.15 28.54
C ALA A 4 -35.42 -9.49 27.05
N GLU A 5 -36.36 -8.79 26.40
CA GLU A 5 -36.66 -8.95 24.99
C GLU A 5 -35.56 -8.35 24.10
N PHE A 6 -34.95 -7.25 24.55
CA PHE A 6 -33.79 -6.62 23.92
C PHE A 6 -32.52 -7.49 23.99
N LEU A 7 -32.36 -8.30 25.04
CA LEU A 7 -31.19 -9.15 25.26
C LEU A 7 -31.29 -10.56 24.65
N LYS A 8 -32.37 -10.88 23.93
CA LYS A 8 -32.51 -12.16 23.23
C LYS A 8 -31.63 -12.20 21.97
N GLY A 9 -31.17 -13.40 21.59
CA GLY A 9 -30.47 -13.62 20.33
C GLY A 9 -29.03 -13.12 20.30
N LEU A 10 -28.34 -13.09 21.46
CA LEU A 10 -26.91 -12.79 21.50
C LEU A 10 -26.12 -13.79 20.63
N PRO A 11 -25.02 -13.34 19.98
CA PRO A 11 -24.21 -14.23 19.16
C PRO A 11 -23.72 -15.45 19.93
N SER A 12 -23.94 -16.63 19.34
CA SER A 12 -23.37 -17.89 19.80
C SER A 12 -22.59 -18.52 18.66
N HIS A 13 -21.28 -18.72 18.87
CA HIS A 13 -20.45 -19.43 17.89
C HIS A 13 -20.71 -20.94 17.93
N ASP A 14 -20.99 -21.48 19.11
CA ASP A 14 -21.38 -22.87 19.35
C ASP A 14 -22.20 -22.93 20.65
N GLU A 15 -23.40 -23.48 20.57
CA GLU A 15 -24.33 -23.64 21.70
C GLU A 15 -23.77 -24.55 22.80
N ASN A 16 -22.85 -25.46 22.47
CA ASN A 16 -22.27 -26.42 23.40
C ASN A 16 -21.18 -25.82 24.29
N ASN A 17 -20.57 -24.69 23.90
CA ASN A 17 -19.40 -24.09 24.58
C ASN A 17 -19.59 -23.90 26.09
N PHE A 18 -20.81 -23.58 26.52
CA PHE A 18 -21.14 -23.31 27.93
C PHE A 18 -22.28 -24.18 28.48
N ALA A 19 -22.88 -25.05 27.67
CA ALA A 19 -24.02 -25.86 28.07
C ALA A 19 -23.73 -26.79 29.26
N ASN A 20 -22.47 -27.23 29.40
CA ASN A 20 -22.02 -28.16 30.45
C ASN A 20 -21.08 -27.52 31.47
N PHE A 21 -21.02 -26.18 31.53
CA PHE A 21 -20.15 -25.50 32.50
C PHE A 21 -20.70 -25.67 33.92
N HIS A 22 -19.88 -26.20 34.85
CA HIS A 22 -20.28 -26.48 36.23
C HIS A 22 -19.25 -25.91 37.22
N THR A 23 -19.74 -25.14 38.21
CA THR A 23 -18.92 -24.47 39.23
C THR A 23 -18.67 -25.33 40.47
N ASP A 24 -19.47 -26.37 40.71
CA ASP A 24 -19.50 -27.07 42.00
C ASP A 24 -18.53 -28.26 42.08
N ASN A 25 -17.79 -28.53 41.00
CA ASN A 25 -16.57 -29.35 41.05
C ASN A 25 -15.47 -28.55 41.76
N GLY A 26 -15.57 -28.55 43.08
CA GLY A 26 -14.98 -27.59 44.00
C GLY A 26 -13.47 -27.35 43.89
N ASN A 27 -13.13 -26.11 44.25
CA ASN A 27 -11.92 -25.73 45.01
C ASN A 27 -10.54 -26.09 44.43
N ARG A 28 -10.39 -26.26 43.11
CA ARG A 28 -9.05 -26.34 42.47
C ARG A 28 -8.86 -25.43 41.25
N THR A 29 -9.81 -24.56 40.92
CA THR A 29 -9.74 -23.67 39.75
C THR A 29 -8.69 -22.55 39.88
N CYS A 30 -8.04 -22.43 41.04
CA CYS A 30 -6.97 -21.45 41.29
C CYS A 30 -5.57 -21.85 40.75
N VAL A 31 -5.23 -23.13 40.48
CA VAL A 31 -3.79 -23.46 40.32
C VAL A 31 -3.40 -24.49 39.25
N LYS A 32 -4.26 -24.84 38.29
CA LYS A 32 -3.71 -25.44 37.05
C LYS A 32 -3.33 -24.31 36.12
N ARG A 33 -2.17 -23.68 36.40
CA ARG A 33 -1.50 -22.83 35.40
C ARG A 33 -1.52 -23.60 34.07
N PRO A 34 -2.00 -23.00 32.97
CA PRO A 34 -1.89 -23.62 31.67
C PRO A 34 -0.46 -24.11 31.46
N SER A 35 -0.31 -25.31 30.89
CA SER A 35 1.01 -25.85 30.60
C SER A 35 1.79 -24.85 29.74
N VAL A 36 3.02 -24.55 30.14
CA VAL A 36 3.90 -23.67 29.36
C VAL A 36 4.34 -24.42 28.11
N TYR A 37 4.23 -23.77 26.95
CA TYR A 37 4.77 -24.31 25.70
C TYR A 37 6.30 -24.24 25.74
N LEU A 38 6.95 -25.41 25.70
CA LEU A 38 8.40 -25.54 25.50
C LEU A 38 8.65 -25.96 24.03
N PRO A 39 9.10 -25.04 23.15
CA PRO A 39 9.47 -25.43 21.79
C PRO A 39 10.66 -26.39 21.83
N THR A 40 10.48 -27.60 21.28
CA THR A 40 11.53 -28.63 21.18
C THR A 40 12.11 -28.76 19.78
N LYS A 41 11.52 -28.07 18.81
CA LYS A 41 11.91 -28.07 17.40
C LYS A 41 11.95 -26.64 16.89
N ASP A 42 13.01 -26.31 16.18
CA ASP A 42 13.14 -25.03 15.50
C ASP A 42 12.48 -25.09 14.13
N TYR A 43 11.61 -24.12 13.87
CA TYR A 43 10.97 -23.93 12.58
C TYR A 43 11.40 -22.57 12.03
N PRO A 44 11.97 -22.50 10.81
CA PRO A 44 12.37 -21.22 10.22
C PRO A 44 11.13 -20.37 9.92
N SER A 45 11.22 -19.06 10.17
CA SER A 45 10.17 -18.12 9.77
C SER A 45 10.21 -17.91 8.26
N GLU A 46 9.04 -17.93 7.61
CA GLU A 46 8.94 -17.70 6.16
C GLU A 46 9.30 -16.26 5.77
N GLN A 47 9.04 -15.30 6.67
CA GLN A 47 9.29 -13.88 6.45
C GLN A 47 9.96 -13.26 7.68
N ILE A 48 10.77 -12.23 7.44
CA ILE A 48 11.44 -11.46 8.49
C ILE A 48 11.02 -10.00 8.41
N ILE A 49 10.84 -9.37 9.58
CA ILE A 49 10.55 -7.94 9.66
C ILE A 49 11.87 -7.18 9.50
N VAL A 50 11.95 -6.33 8.47
CA VAL A 50 13.12 -5.49 8.18
C VAL A 50 12.76 -4.02 8.28
N THR A 51 13.65 -3.23 8.87
CA THR A 51 13.53 -1.77 8.91
C THR A 51 14.23 -1.15 7.71
N GLU A 52 13.66 -0.10 7.15
CA GLU A 52 14.35 0.68 6.12
C GLU A 52 15.62 1.34 6.67
N LYS A 53 16.73 1.24 5.92
CA LYS A 53 18.03 1.80 6.31
C LYS A 53 18.17 3.29 5.98
N THR A 54 17.29 3.83 5.14
CA THR A 54 17.39 5.22 4.68
C THR A 54 16.88 6.19 5.73
N THR A 55 17.55 7.33 5.87
CA THR A 55 17.08 8.37 6.78
C THR A 55 15.77 8.95 6.26
N ILE A 56 14.87 9.30 7.18
CA ILE A 56 13.54 9.82 6.84
C ILE A 56 13.62 11.08 5.96
N LEU A 57 14.63 11.92 6.18
CA LEU A 57 14.83 13.14 5.41
C LEU A 57 15.24 12.83 3.96
N LEU A 58 16.21 11.94 3.76
CA LEU A 58 16.63 11.55 2.41
C LEU A 58 15.47 10.90 1.65
N ARG A 59 14.72 10.00 2.30
CA ARG A 59 13.53 9.38 1.71
C ARG A 59 12.51 10.43 1.27
N TYR A 60 12.24 11.43 2.11
CA TYR A 60 11.34 12.52 1.79
C TYR A 60 11.83 13.36 0.60
N LEU A 61 13.10 13.76 0.60
CA LEU A 61 13.68 14.58 -0.47
C LEU A 61 13.65 13.85 -1.82
N HIS A 62 14.02 12.58 -1.85
CA HIS A 62 13.93 11.74 -3.05
C HIS A 62 12.48 11.62 -3.54
N HIS A 63 11.53 11.40 -2.63
CA HIS A 63 10.12 11.29 -3.00
C HIS A 63 9.56 12.59 -3.59
N GLN A 64 9.88 13.75 -2.98
CA GLN A 64 9.47 15.05 -3.50
C GLN A 64 10.10 15.34 -4.87
N TRP A 65 11.38 15.00 -5.03
CA TRP A 65 12.08 15.14 -6.29
C TRP A 65 11.43 14.31 -7.39
N ASP A 66 11.20 13.02 -7.15
CA ASP A 66 10.60 12.12 -8.12
C ASP A 66 9.18 12.56 -8.52
N LYS A 67 8.41 13.06 -7.56
CA LYS A 67 7.08 13.63 -7.82
C LYS A 67 7.17 14.85 -8.74
N LYS A 68 8.10 15.77 -8.47
CA LYS A 68 8.32 16.98 -9.29
C LYS A 68 8.79 16.62 -10.70
N VAL A 69 9.70 15.66 -10.82
CA VAL A 69 10.20 15.19 -12.13
C VAL A 69 9.06 14.59 -12.95
N LYS A 70 8.25 13.70 -12.35
CA LYS A 70 7.10 13.07 -13.04
C LYS A 70 6.07 14.09 -13.50
N SER A 71 5.66 15.03 -12.64
CA SER A 71 4.67 16.05 -13.00
C SER A 71 5.15 16.97 -14.13
N THR A 72 6.42 17.36 -14.07
CA THR A 72 7.07 18.18 -15.10
C THR A 72 7.08 17.44 -16.45
N TRP A 73 7.47 16.16 -16.47
CA TRP A 73 7.48 15.36 -17.70
C TRP A 73 6.09 15.17 -18.30
N ASN A 74 5.09 14.83 -17.48
CA ASN A 74 3.73 14.61 -17.97
C ASN A 74 3.18 15.86 -18.66
N THR A 75 3.45 17.05 -18.11
CA THR A 75 3.05 18.33 -18.69
C THR A 75 3.74 18.59 -20.03
N TYR A 76 5.06 18.38 -20.10
CA TYR A 76 5.83 18.56 -21.34
C TYR A 76 5.40 17.59 -22.46
N VAL A 77 5.17 16.32 -22.13
CA VAL A 77 4.71 15.30 -23.07
C VAL A 77 3.31 15.61 -23.57
N TYR A 78 2.39 16.00 -22.68
CA TYR A 78 1.02 16.39 -23.06
C TYR A 78 1.01 17.61 -23.98
N THR A 79 1.80 18.63 -23.65
CA THR A 79 1.91 19.86 -24.46
C THR A 79 2.52 19.56 -25.84
N ALA A 80 3.56 18.72 -25.89
CA ALA A 80 4.18 18.28 -27.13
C ALA A 80 3.19 17.50 -28.02
N ALA A 81 2.41 16.59 -27.44
CA ALA A 81 1.39 15.82 -28.15
C ALA A 81 0.30 16.75 -28.73
N LYS A 82 -0.22 17.68 -27.92
CA LYS A 82 -1.23 18.65 -28.34
C LYS A 82 -0.73 19.55 -29.48
N CYS A 83 0.52 19.99 -29.42
CA CYS A 83 1.15 20.81 -30.46
C CYS A 83 1.33 20.03 -31.77
N LYS A 84 1.77 18.77 -31.68
CA LYS A 84 1.89 17.86 -32.84
C LYS A 84 0.54 17.66 -33.55
N ASP A 85 -0.53 17.43 -32.78
CA ASP A 85 -1.86 17.24 -33.34
C ASP A 85 -2.44 18.53 -33.94
N ALA A 86 -2.16 19.69 -33.36
CA ALA A 86 -2.55 20.98 -33.93
C ALA A 86 -1.89 21.23 -35.29
N MET A 87 -0.58 21.00 -35.40
CA MET A 87 0.17 21.16 -36.67
C MET A 87 -0.29 20.17 -37.75
N ARG A 88 -0.64 18.93 -37.36
CA ARG A 88 -1.18 17.96 -38.31
C ARG A 88 -2.53 18.42 -38.90
N ARG A 89 -3.39 19.06 -38.09
CA ARG A 89 -4.69 19.61 -38.57
C ARG A 89 -4.52 20.72 -39.59
N THR A 90 -3.41 21.47 -39.55
CA THR A 90 -3.11 22.53 -40.53
C THR A 90 -2.36 22.00 -41.76
N GLY A 91 -2.25 20.67 -41.93
CA GLY A 91 -1.53 20.05 -43.05
C GLY A 91 -0.01 20.10 -42.95
N ILE A 92 0.56 20.53 -41.82
CA ILE A 92 2.01 20.62 -41.62
C ILE A 92 2.53 19.28 -41.11
N GLN A 93 3.47 18.68 -41.85
CA GLN A 93 4.12 17.45 -41.42
C GLN A 93 5.22 17.76 -40.39
N VAL A 94 5.09 17.21 -39.17
CA VAL A 94 6.05 17.43 -38.08
C VAL A 94 6.40 16.14 -37.32
N SER A 95 7.63 16.07 -36.84
CA SER A 95 8.11 15.06 -35.89
C SER A 95 8.54 15.72 -34.59
N VAL A 96 8.01 15.25 -33.46
CA VAL A 96 8.36 15.73 -32.12
C VAL A 96 9.12 14.63 -31.38
N TYR A 97 10.29 14.94 -30.87
CA TYR A 97 11.12 14.00 -30.11
C TYR A 97 11.84 14.70 -28.95
N ILE A 98 12.09 13.95 -27.89
CA ILE A 98 12.66 14.46 -26.64
C ILE A 98 14.14 14.08 -26.59
N LYS A 99 15.03 15.07 -26.54
CA LYS A 99 16.48 14.85 -26.40
C LYS A 99 16.91 15.08 -24.95
N ARG A 100 17.47 14.05 -24.31
CA ARG A 100 18.05 14.14 -22.97
C ARG A 100 19.36 14.93 -23.04
N ARG A 101 19.46 16.04 -22.28
CA ARG A 101 20.68 16.84 -22.14
C ARG A 101 21.50 16.41 -20.92
N ASN A 102 20.83 16.14 -19.80
CA ASN A 102 21.43 15.60 -18.58
C ASN A 102 20.36 14.77 -17.81
N VAL A 103 20.72 14.22 -16.64
CA VAL A 103 19.85 13.47 -15.73
C VAL A 103 18.55 14.23 -15.47
N THR A 104 18.63 15.56 -15.30
CA THR A 104 17.51 16.44 -14.94
C THR A 104 16.94 17.25 -16.09
N ASN A 105 17.72 17.49 -17.15
CA ASN A 105 17.34 18.36 -18.27
C ASN A 105 17.07 17.55 -19.54
N ARG A 106 15.88 17.69 -20.12
CA ARG A 106 15.60 17.25 -21.51
C ARG A 106 15.00 18.40 -22.30
N LYS A 107 15.26 18.42 -23.60
CA LYS A 107 14.78 19.43 -24.54
C LYS A 107 13.78 18.78 -25.50
N ILE A 108 12.62 19.40 -25.70
CA ILE A 108 11.71 19.03 -26.79
C ILE A 108 12.29 19.61 -28.08
N ILE A 109 12.36 18.78 -29.12
CA ILE A 109 12.79 19.19 -30.46
C ILE A 109 11.64 18.90 -31.41
N ILE A 110 11.29 19.90 -32.21
CA ILE A 110 10.27 19.82 -33.27
C ILE A 110 11.00 19.92 -34.60
N LYS A 111 10.89 18.90 -35.46
CA LYS A 111 11.28 18.96 -36.87
C LYS A 111 10.04 19.21 -37.70
N ILE A 112 10.08 20.24 -38.53
CA ILE A 112 9.08 20.52 -39.54
C ILE A 112 9.62 20.02 -40.88
N TYR A 113 8.77 19.33 -41.63
CA TYR A 113 9.05 18.88 -42.98
C TYR A 113 8.18 19.75 -43.90
N MET A 114 8.84 20.52 -44.77
CA MET A 114 8.21 21.33 -45.82
C MET A 114 8.03 20.47 -47.07
#